data_AF-A0A4Q5W8L6-F1
#
_entry.id   AF-A0A4Q5W8L6-F1
#
_cell.length_a   1.000
_cell.length_b   1.000
_cell.length_c   1.000
_cell.angle_alpha   90.00
_cell.angle_beta   90.00
_cell.angle_gamma   90.00
#
_symmetry.space_group_name_H-M   'P 1'
#
loop_
_entity.id
_entity.type
_entity.pdbx_description
1 polymer ?
#
loop_
_entity_poly.entity_id
_entity_poly.type
_entity_poly.pdbx_seq_one_letter_code
_entity_poly.pdbx_strand_id
1 'polypeptide(L)'
;MKLAFAASAFALLAIGCTTMGGPAPLSPADYAAILAAPDRTVKHEGLQGADQADDAARKPAEVLAFMNIRPGETILELEGGRGWYSRILSEAIGPSGKLYAQYPPEFAYGDAAYKGRQDAGQLANTTIVKSHFDDYSAIPSGTVDKVIWILGPHEIYFTPANSTGLGDEA
;
A
#
# COMPACT_ATOMS: atom_id res chain seq x y z
N MET A 1 -77.72 1.34 7.24
CA MET A 1 -76.48 0.90 7.91
C MET A 1 -75.61 0.20 6.86
N LYS A 2 -74.67 0.90 6.24
CA LYS A 2 -73.73 0.35 5.24
C LYS A 2 -72.32 0.60 5.77
N LEU A 3 -71.65 -0.47 6.21
CA LEU A 3 -70.27 -0.44 6.66
C LEU A 3 -69.35 -0.62 5.44
N ALA A 4 -68.50 0.36 5.19
CA ALA A 4 -67.42 0.28 4.20
C ALA A 4 -66.11 -0.08 4.93
N PHE A 5 -65.51 -1.21 4.56
CA PHE A 5 -64.16 -1.58 4.98
C PHE A 5 -63.15 -0.89 4.05
N ALA A 6 -62.33 0.01 4.59
CA ALA A 6 -61.16 0.54 3.91
C ALA A 6 -59.95 -0.34 4.24
N ALA A 7 -59.44 -1.07 3.24
CA ALA A 7 -58.18 -1.80 3.36
C ALA A 7 -57.02 -0.84 3.09
N SER A 8 -56.30 -0.46 4.15
CA SER A 8 -55.05 0.30 4.04
C SER A 8 -53.91 -0.64 3.68
N ALA A 9 -53.38 -0.52 2.45
CA ALA A 9 -52.18 -1.22 2.02
C ALA A 9 -50.94 -0.54 2.64
N PHE A 10 -50.29 -1.22 3.58
CA PHE A 10 -48.97 -0.84 4.08
C PHE A 10 -47.92 -1.13 3.00
N ALA A 11 -47.47 -0.10 2.30
CA ALA A 11 -46.32 -0.20 1.40
C ALA A 11 -45.05 -0.32 2.24
N LEU A 12 -44.47 -1.53 2.27
CA LEU A 12 -43.19 -1.81 2.91
C LEU A 12 -42.07 -1.15 2.08
N LEU A 13 -41.57 -0.02 2.54
CA LEU A 13 -40.41 0.64 1.95
C LEU A 13 -39.17 -0.19 2.31
N ALA A 14 -38.68 -1.01 1.38
CA ALA A 14 -37.41 -1.71 1.52
C ALA A 14 -36.28 -0.69 1.49
N ILE A 15 -35.84 -0.24 2.67
CA ILE A 15 -34.62 0.53 2.84
C ILE A 15 -33.47 -0.42 2.47
N GLY A 16 -32.98 -0.31 1.24
CA GLY A 16 -31.79 -1.02 0.79
C GLY A 16 -30.65 -0.65 1.72
N CYS A 17 -30.17 -1.63 2.48
CA CYS A 17 -28.94 -1.51 3.26
C CYS A 17 -27.79 -1.43 2.25
N THR A 18 -27.46 -0.22 1.79
CA THR A 18 -26.19 0.05 1.14
C THR A 18 -25.13 -0.18 2.19
N THR A 19 -24.54 -1.38 2.18
CA THR A 19 -23.33 -1.67 2.92
C THR A 19 -22.30 -0.62 2.53
N MET A 20 -21.87 0.19 3.49
CA MET A 20 -20.71 1.09 3.35
C MET A 20 -19.39 0.30 3.26
N GLY A 21 -19.38 -0.79 2.50
CA GLY A 21 -18.16 -1.52 2.17
C GLY A 21 -17.43 -0.74 1.09
N GLY A 22 -16.17 -0.41 1.34
CA GLY A 22 -15.28 0.14 0.31
C GLY A 22 -15.14 -0.79 -0.90
N PRO A 23 -14.35 -0.38 -1.91
CA PRO A 23 -14.14 -1.17 -3.12
C PRO A 23 -13.76 -2.62 -2.81
N ALA A 24 -14.24 -3.54 -3.64
CA ALA A 24 -13.82 -4.93 -3.55
C ALA A 24 -12.29 -5.03 -3.77
N PRO A 25 -11.64 -6.07 -3.21
CA PRO A 25 -10.23 -6.34 -3.53
C PRO A 25 -10.01 -6.52 -5.02
N LEU A 26 -8.80 -6.18 -5.46
CA LEU A 26 -8.37 -6.40 -6.84
C LEU A 26 -8.36 -7.89 -7.19
N SER A 27 -8.69 -8.17 -8.46
CA SER A 27 -8.66 -9.53 -9.00
C SER A 27 -7.25 -9.96 -9.39
N PRO A 28 -6.99 -11.27 -9.57
CA PRO A 28 -5.73 -11.74 -10.13
C PRO A 28 -5.36 -11.12 -11.48
N ALA A 29 -6.35 -10.78 -12.31
CA ALA A 29 -6.12 -10.13 -13.60
C ALA A 29 -5.62 -8.68 -13.42
N ASP A 30 -6.15 -7.96 -12.42
CA ASP A 30 -5.69 -6.60 -12.10
C ASP A 30 -4.24 -6.62 -11.62
N TYR A 31 -3.89 -7.56 -10.72
CA TYR A 31 -2.48 -7.73 -10.30
C TYR A 31 -1.57 -8.07 -11.48
N ALA A 32 -1.98 -8.99 -12.37
CA ALA A 32 -1.20 -9.33 -13.55
C ALA A 32 -0.96 -8.12 -14.47
N ALA A 33 -1.96 -7.25 -14.64
CA ALA A 33 -1.83 -6.03 -15.41
C ALA A 33 -0.82 -5.05 -14.78
N ILE A 34 -0.88 -4.84 -13.47
CA ILE A 34 0.09 -4.01 -12.73
C ILE A 34 1.50 -4.58 -12.88
N LEU A 35 1.66 -5.90 -12.75
CA LEU A 35 2.97 -6.55 -12.84
C LEU A 35 3.56 -6.51 -14.25
N ALA A 36 2.71 -6.56 -15.28
CA ALA A 36 3.12 -6.45 -16.67
C ALA A 36 3.45 -5.01 -17.12
N ALA A 37 3.22 -4.00 -16.27
CA ALA A 37 3.43 -2.60 -16.63
C ALA A 37 4.89 -2.35 -17.05
N PRO A 38 5.14 -1.84 -18.28
CA PRO A 38 6.50 -1.75 -18.85
C PRO A 38 7.35 -0.66 -18.20
N ASP A 39 6.73 0.24 -17.44
CA ASP A 39 7.36 1.37 -16.77
C ASP A 39 7.85 1.04 -15.36
N ARG A 40 7.66 -0.20 -14.85
CA ARG A 40 8.21 -0.69 -13.56
C ARG A 40 9.75 -0.77 -13.60
N THR A 41 10.38 0.39 -13.63
CA THR A 41 11.83 0.56 -13.74
C THR A 41 12.30 1.59 -12.72
N VAL A 42 13.45 1.34 -12.12
CA VAL A 42 14.18 2.38 -11.39
C VAL A 42 15.16 3.01 -12.36
N LYS A 43 15.09 4.33 -12.49
CA LYS A 43 16.04 5.11 -13.26
C LYS A 43 16.68 6.14 -12.34
N HIS A 44 17.85 5.81 -11.81
CA HIS A 44 18.71 6.77 -11.10
C HIS A 44 20.18 6.43 -11.36
N GLU A 45 21.08 7.41 -11.26
CA GLU A 45 22.52 7.20 -11.39
C GLU A 45 22.99 6.00 -10.54
N GLY A 46 23.64 5.03 -11.20
CA GLY A 46 24.14 3.78 -10.60
C GLY A 46 23.07 2.71 -10.31
N LEU A 47 21.78 3.00 -10.48
CA LEU A 47 20.65 2.10 -10.22
C LEU A 47 19.76 2.03 -11.47
N GLN A 48 20.05 1.05 -12.33
CA GLN A 48 19.27 0.78 -13.54
C GLN A 48 18.80 -0.66 -13.52
N GLY A 49 17.50 -0.87 -13.68
CA GLY A 49 16.92 -2.20 -13.70
C GLY A 49 15.42 -2.17 -13.87
N ALA A 50 14.91 -3.18 -14.56
CA ALA A 50 13.49 -3.49 -14.64
C ALA A 50 13.12 -4.33 -13.41
N ASP A 51 12.12 -3.90 -12.64
CA ASP A 51 11.67 -4.59 -11.42
C ASP A 51 11.27 -6.04 -11.71
N GLN A 52 10.81 -6.31 -12.94
CA GLN A 52 10.37 -7.61 -13.44
C GLN A 52 11.46 -8.70 -13.34
N ALA A 53 12.74 -8.32 -13.32
CA ALA A 53 13.83 -9.27 -13.15
C ALA A 53 13.76 -10.03 -11.81
N ASP A 54 13.17 -9.41 -10.78
CA ASP A 54 13.02 -10.01 -9.46
C ASP A 54 11.67 -10.73 -9.26
N ASP A 55 10.70 -10.56 -10.17
CA ASP A 55 9.32 -11.07 -10.02
C ASP A 55 9.32 -12.60 -9.79
N ALA A 56 10.16 -13.35 -10.51
CA ALA A 56 10.20 -14.80 -10.39
C ALA A 56 10.61 -15.28 -8.98
N ALA A 57 11.53 -14.56 -8.33
CA ALA A 57 11.97 -14.88 -6.98
C ALA A 57 10.99 -14.36 -5.92
N ARG A 58 10.38 -13.19 -6.17
CA ARG A 58 9.50 -12.50 -5.21
C ARG A 58 8.04 -12.97 -5.26
N LYS A 59 7.61 -13.63 -6.34
CA LYS A 59 6.24 -14.14 -6.55
C LYS A 59 5.16 -13.10 -6.22
N PRO A 60 5.22 -11.88 -6.80
CA PRO A 60 4.35 -10.79 -6.39
C PRO A 60 2.87 -11.06 -6.63
N ALA A 61 2.49 -11.84 -7.65
CA ALA A 61 1.09 -12.12 -7.91
C ALA A 61 0.43 -12.86 -6.73
N GLU A 62 1.12 -13.85 -6.19
CA GLU A 62 0.68 -14.62 -5.02
C GLU A 62 0.70 -13.78 -3.75
N VAL A 63 1.73 -12.95 -3.57
CA VAL A 63 1.83 -12.04 -2.40
C VAL A 63 0.70 -11.00 -2.44
N LEU A 64 0.43 -10.37 -3.59
CA LEU A 64 -0.66 -9.40 -3.75
C LEU A 64 -2.03 -10.03 -3.53
N ALA A 65 -2.25 -11.25 -4.06
CA ALA A 65 -3.47 -12.01 -3.82
C ALA A 65 -3.67 -12.30 -2.33
N PHE A 66 -2.59 -12.64 -1.61
CA PHE A 66 -2.64 -12.83 -0.16
C PHE A 66 -2.96 -11.53 0.60
N MET A 67 -2.35 -10.41 0.22
CA MET A 67 -2.56 -9.10 0.88
C MET A 67 -3.95 -8.49 0.60
N ASN A 68 -4.65 -9.01 -0.42
CA ASN A 68 -6.04 -8.66 -0.72
C ASN A 68 -6.25 -7.14 -0.86
N ILE A 69 -5.32 -6.47 -1.58
CA ILE A 69 -5.25 -5.01 -1.73
C ILE A 69 -6.52 -4.47 -2.39
N ARG A 70 -7.01 -3.33 -1.90
CA ARG A 70 -8.19 -2.65 -2.44
C ARG A 70 -7.84 -1.26 -2.95
N PRO A 71 -8.47 -0.81 -4.05
CA PRO A 71 -8.43 0.59 -4.45
C PRO A 71 -8.90 1.50 -3.30
N GLY A 72 -8.22 2.61 -3.09
CA GLY A 72 -8.54 3.59 -2.06
C GLY A 72 -7.97 3.30 -0.67
N GLU A 73 -7.30 2.16 -0.44
CA GLU A 73 -6.69 1.87 0.86
C GLU A 73 -5.55 2.86 1.19
N THR A 74 -5.42 3.14 2.48
CA THR A 74 -4.22 3.73 3.06
C THR A 74 -3.31 2.62 3.57
N ILE A 75 -2.13 2.49 2.97
CA ILE A 75 -1.15 1.45 3.31
C ILE A 75 0.08 2.08 3.94
N LEU A 76 0.58 1.48 5.00
CA LEU A 76 1.93 1.68 5.52
C LEU A 76 2.81 0.51 5.06
N GLU A 77 3.76 0.78 4.19
CA GLU A 77 4.84 -0.14 3.83
C GLU A 77 6.04 0.17 4.73
N LEU A 78 6.34 -0.74 5.66
CA LEU A 78 7.53 -0.68 6.48
C LEU A 78 8.72 -1.21 5.68
N GLU A 79 9.81 -0.47 5.77
CA GLU A 79 11.08 -0.80 5.13
C GLU A 79 10.95 -1.06 3.62
N GLY A 80 10.35 -0.11 2.88
CA GLY A 80 10.10 -0.28 1.45
C GLY A 80 11.34 -0.40 0.55
N GLY A 81 12.56 -0.42 1.13
CA GLY A 81 13.82 -0.62 0.43
C GLY A 81 14.03 0.38 -0.72
N ARG A 82 14.12 -0.12 -1.96
CA ARG A 82 14.23 0.69 -3.19
C ARG A 82 12.88 0.95 -3.90
N GLY A 83 11.77 0.71 -3.21
CA GLY A 83 10.42 0.99 -3.68
C GLY A 83 9.85 -0.01 -4.70
N TRP A 84 10.37 -1.24 -4.72
CA TRP A 84 9.88 -2.28 -5.64
C TRP A 84 8.41 -2.63 -5.36
N TYR A 85 8.06 -2.85 -4.09
CA TYR A 85 6.67 -3.06 -3.69
C TYR A 85 5.92 -1.74 -3.66
N SER A 86 6.55 -0.62 -3.27
CA SER A 86 5.91 0.70 -3.32
C SER A 86 5.32 1.04 -4.68
N ARG A 87 6.04 0.78 -5.78
CA ARG A 87 5.54 0.99 -7.15
C ARG A 87 4.26 0.20 -7.43
N ILE A 88 4.22 -1.06 -7.00
CA ILE A 88 3.10 -1.97 -7.23
C ILE A 88 1.91 -1.60 -6.33
N LEU A 89 2.17 -1.31 -5.06
CA LEU A 89 1.16 -0.91 -4.08
C LEU A 89 0.52 0.43 -4.44
N SER A 90 1.34 1.41 -4.85
CA SER A 90 0.89 2.72 -5.32
C SER A 90 -0.09 2.60 -6.49
N GLU A 91 0.19 1.73 -7.47
CA GLU A 91 -0.73 1.44 -8.59
C GLU A 91 -2.00 0.74 -8.11
N ALA A 92 -1.85 -0.29 -7.26
CA ALA A 92 -2.95 -1.14 -6.81
C ALA A 92 -4.01 -0.37 -6.00
N ILE A 93 -3.59 0.54 -5.11
CA ILE A 93 -4.51 1.37 -4.34
C ILE A 93 -5.07 2.55 -5.18
N GLY A 94 -4.42 2.87 -6.30
CA GLY A 94 -4.86 3.89 -7.24
C GLY A 94 -4.82 5.32 -6.67
N PRO A 95 -5.27 6.31 -7.46
CA PRO A 95 -5.12 7.74 -7.13
C PRO A 95 -5.94 8.20 -5.91
N SER A 96 -6.96 7.45 -5.51
CA SER A 96 -7.73 7.72 -4.29
C SER A 96 -7.14 7.09 -3.03
N GLY A 97 -6.20 6.15 -3.17
CA GLY A 97 -5.49 5.54 -2.06
C GLY A 97 -4.28 6.37 -1.62
N LYS A 98 -3.66 5.97 -0.51
CA LYS A 98 -2.45 6.62 0.00
C LYS A 98 -1.42 5.57 0.43
N LEU A 99 -0.19 5.72 -0.02
CA LEU A 99 0.92 4.89 0.44
C LEU A 99 1.83 5.73 1.34
N TYR A 100 2.11 5.25 2.55
CA TYR A 100 3.26 5.68 3.34
C TYR A 100 4.36 4.64 3.16
N ALA A 101 5.43 5.02 2.47
CA ALA A 101 6.62 4.18 2.36
C ALA A 101 7.62 4.63 3.41
N GLN A 102 7.71 3.85 4.49
CA GLN A 102 8.57 4.13 5.63
C GLN A 102 9.91 3.39 5.47
N TYR A 103 11.01 4.05 5.85
CA TYR A 103 12.29 3.40 6.09
C TYR A 103 13.22 4.29 6.92
N PRO A 104 14.12 3.72 7.74
CA PRO A 104 15.05 4.49 8.56
C PRO A 104 15.96 5.44 7.77
N PRO A 105 16.39 6.56 8.39
CA PRO A 105 17.45 7.42 7.86
C PRO A 105 18.72 6.64 7.46
N GLU A 106 19.11 5.66 8.26
CA GLU A 106 20.28 4.78 8.06
C GLU A 106 20.17 3.95 6.77
N PHE A 107 18.95 3.74 6.27
CA PHE A 107 18.69 3.03 5.01
C PHE A 107 18.61 4.01 3.82
N ALA A 108 19.48 5.02 3.80
CA ALA A 108 19.57 6.03 2.74
C ALA A 108 19.84 5.46 1.33
N TYR A 109 20.21 4.17 1.22
CA TYR A 109 20.33 3.47 -0.05
C TYR A 109 19.04 3.47 -0.90
N GLY A 110 17.87 3.71 -0.27
CA GLY A 110 16.58 3.84 -0.95
C GLY A 110 16.34 5.23 -1.58
N ASP A 111 16.99 6.29 -1.10
CA ASP A 111 16.62 7.68 -1.39
C ASP A 111 16.69 8.00 -2.89
N ALA A 112 17.80 7.61 -3.53
CA ALA A 112 18.00 7.74 -4.97
C ALA A 112 16.92 7.01 -5.78
N ALA A 113 16.52 5.80 -5.36
CA ALA A 113 15.52 5.01 -6.05
C ALA A 113 14.13 5.67 -5.92
N TYR A 114 13.73 6.07 -4.72
CA TYR A 114 12.45 6.77 -4.51
C TYR A 114 12.37 8.08 -5.27
N LYS A 115 13.45 8.87 -5.29
CA LYS A 115 13.51 10.08 -6.09
C LYS A 115 13.28 9.77 -7.57
N GLY A 116 14.00 8.80 -8.13
CA GLY A 116 13.84 8.41 -9.53
C GLY A 116 12.42 7.95 -9.88
N ARG A 117 11.77 7.20 -8.98
CA ARG A 117 10.38 6.78 -9.14
C ARG A 117 9.40 7.96 -9.07
N GLN A 118 9.59 8.88 -8.13
CA GLN A 118 8.78 10.10 -8.00
C GLN A 118 8.92 11.02 -9.22
N ASP A 119 10.15 11.27 -9.68
CA ASP A 119 10.42 12.07 -10.89
C ASP A 119 9.78 11.43 -12.13
N ALA A 120 9.68 10.10 -12.18
CA ALA A 120 9.00 9.35 -13.23
C ALA A 120 7.47 9.29 -13.06
N GLY A 121 6.90 9.92 -12.02
CA GLY A 121 5.45 9.94 -11.74
C GLY A 121 4.88 8.63 -11.21
N GLN A 122 5.72 7.65 -10.86
CA GLN A 122 5.30 6.30 -10.46
C GLN A 122 4.70 6.21 -9.05
N LEU A 123 4.82 7.28 -8.25
CA LEU A 123 4.52 7.29 -6.81
C LEU A 123 3.70 8.53 -6.42
N ALA A 124 2.78 8.98 -7.28
CA ALA A 124 2.02 10.21 -7.10
C ALA A 124 1.15 10.26 -5.83
N ASN A 125 0.71 9.10 -5.34
CA ASN A 125 -0.07 8.94 -4.10
C ASN A 125 0.78 8.47 -2.90
N THR A 126 2.10 8.57 -2.99
CA THR A 126 3.03 8.05 -1.98
C THR A 126 3.70 9.17 -1.19
N THR A 127 3.71 9.04 0.13
CA THR A 127 4.50 9.86 1.06
C THR A 127 5.67 9.05 1.59
N ILE A 128 6.90 9.55 1.45
CA ILE A 128 8.08 8.92 2.04
C ILE A 128 8.17 9.34 3.51
N VAL A 129 8.28 8.36 4.40
CA VAL A 129 8.40 8.57 5.85
C VAL A 129 9.77 8.08 6.31
N LYS A 130 10.72 9.01 6.45
CA LYS A 130 12.07 8.72 6.95
C LYS A 130 12.07 8.73 8.47
N SER A 131 11.74 7.60 9.09
CA SER A 131 11.67 7.44 10.55
C SER A 131 12.17 6.06 10.98
N HIS A 132 12.48 5.89 12.27
CA HIS A 132 12.71 4.57 12.87
C HIS A 132 11.40 3.77 12.95
N PHE A 133 11.47 2.45 13.17
CA PHE A 133 10.34 1.52 13.14
C PHE A 133 9.32 1.72 14.27
N ASP A 134 9.62 2.58 15.24
CA ASP A 134 8.77 2.94 16.37
C ASP A 134 8.23 4.38 16.29
N ASP A 135 8.70 5.18 15.32
CA ASP A 135 8.22 6.55 15.09
C ASP A 135 7.27 6.63 13.89
N TYR A 136 5.98 6.73 14.22
CA TYR A 136 4.89 6.93 13.28
C TYR A 136 4.26 8.32 13.36
N SER A 137 4.93 9.30 13.98
CA SER A 137 4.37 10.63 14.23
C SER A 137 3.96 11.39 12.96
N ALA A 138 4.55 11.04 11.81
CA ALA A 138 4.19 11.58 10.50
C ALA A 138 2.89 10.98 9.90
N ILE A 139 2.34 9.93 10.51
CA ILE A 139 1.16 9.20 10.04
C ILE A 139 -0.01 9.48 10.99
N PRO A 140 -1.13 10.04 10.52
CA PRO A 140 -2.28 10.30 11.40
C PRO A 140 -2.87 9.01 11.97
N SER A 141 -3.15 9.01 13.28
CA SER A 141 -3.71 7.86 13.98
C SER A 141 -5.04 7.40 13.38
N GLY A 142 -5.24 6.09 13.31
CA GLY A 142 -6.50 5.48 12.86
C GLY A 142 -6.78 5.66 11.36
N THR A 143 -5.79 6.00 10.54
CA THR A 143 -5.96 6.19 9.09
C THR A 143 -5.44 5.06 8.21
N VAL A 144 -4.59 4.18 8.74
CA VAL A 144 -3.97 3.09 7.96
C VAL A 144 -4.89 1.87 7.97
N ASP A 145 -5.23 1.36 6.78
CA ASP A 145 -6.01 0.15 6.59
C ASP A 145 -5.15 -1.12 6.70
N LYS A 146 -3.89 -1.05 6.24
CA LYS A 146 -2.94 -2.18 6.25
C LYS A 146 -1.51 -1.74 6.51
N VAL A 147 -0.79 -2.56 7.27
CA VAL A 147 0.67 -2.48 7.43
C VAL A 147 1.31 -3.67 6.73
N ILE A 148 2.30 -3.41 5.89
CA ILE A 148 3.01 -4.42 5.10
C ILE A 148 4.49 -4.31 5.45
N TRP A 149 5.14 -5.42 5.81
CA TRP A 149 6.57 -5.49 6.07
C TRP A 149 7.14 -6.73 5.40
N ILE A 150 7.91 -6.55 4.32
CA ILE A 150 8.39 -7.65 3.47
C ILE A 150 9.91 -7.65 3.47
N LEU A 151 10.51 -8.81 3.76
CA LEU A 151 11.97 -9.00 3.86
C LEU A 151 12.66 -8.11 4.90
N GLY A 152 11.92 -7.54 5.84
CA GLY A 152 12.46 -6.55 6.77
C GLY A 152 12.34 -6.85 8.27
N PRO A 153 11.41 -7.68 8.79
CA PRO A 153 11.29 -7.88 10.25
C PRO A 153 12.56 -8.40 10.96
N HIS A 154 13.55 -8.90 10.21
CA HIS A 154 14.84 -9.28 10.79
C HIS A 154 15.75 -8.08 11.12
N GLU A 155 15.42 -6.87 10.65
CA GLU A 155 16.13 -5.62 10.92
C GLU A 155 15.79 -5.02 12.30
N ILE A 156 14.78 -5.55 13.00
CA ILE A 156 14.38 -5.07 14.34
C ILE A 156 15.56 -5.08 15.32
N TYR A 157 16.43 -6.07 15.23
CA TYR A 157 17.61 -6.23 16.09
C TYR A 157 18.91 -5.77 15.42
N PHE A 158 18.83 -5.17 14.23
CA PHE A 158 20.01 -4.67 13.55
C PHE A 158 20.38 -3.28 14.11
N THR A 159 21.63 -3.12 14.51
CA THR A 159 22.19 -1.83 14.91
C THR A 159 23.16 -1.34 13.85
N PRO A 160 22.77 -0.36 13.00
CA PRO A 160 23.68 0.26 12.06
C PRO A 160 24.88 0.90 12.77
N ALA A 161 26.01 0.97 12.07
CA ALA A 161 27.18 1.67 12.60
C ALA A 161 26.84 3.13 12.94
N ASN A 162 27.26 3.58 14.13
CA ASN A 162 27.01 4.93 14.65
C ASN A 162 25.52 5.26 14.91
N SER A 163 24.67 4.26 15.10
CA SER A 163 23.26 4.42 15.52
C SER A 163 23.01 3.70 16.86
N THR A 164 21.90 4.05 17.53
CA THR A 164 21.41 3.38 18.75
C THR A 164 20.43 2.24 18.44
N GLY A 165 20.19 1.95 17.17
CA GLY A 165 19.20 0.97 16.71
C GLY A 165 18.27 1.59 15.66
N LEU A 166 17.29 0.81 15.19
CA LEU A 166 16.30 1.25 14.21
C LEU A 166 14.92 1.51 14.83
N GLY A 167 14.90 1.76 16.14
CA GLY A 167 13.72 1.92 16.97
C GLY A 167 13.84 1.11 18.25
N ASP A 168 12.89 1.28 19.16
CA ASP A 168 12.77 0.45 20.34
C ASP A 168 12.41 -1.00 19.98
N GLU A 169 13.09 -1.97 20.61
CA GLU A 169 12.83 -3.38 20.43
C GLU A 169 11.62 -3.85 21.27
N ALA A 170 11.25 -3.10 22.33
CA ALA A 170 10.05 -3.28 23.16
C ALA A 170 9.86 -2.18 24.23
#